data_AF-A0A3P3EJX0-F1
#
_entry.id   AF-A0A3P3EJX0-F1
#
_cell.length_a   1.000
_cell.length_b   1.000
_cell.length_c   1.000
_cell.angle_alpha   90.00
_cell.angle_beta   90.00
_cell.angle_gamma   90.00
#
_symmetry.space_group_name_H-M   'P 1'
#
loop_
_entity.id
_entity.type
_entity.pdbx_description
1 polymer ?
#
loop_
_entity_poly.entity_id
_entity_poly.type
_entity_poly.pdbx_seq_one_letter_code
_entity_poly.pdbx_strand_id
1 'polypeptide(L)'
;MLYAITTLFLCQLAGELLVQWLGLPIPGPLIGMLLLFIVLLVRGGVPDALSETSGHLLRNLMLLFVPAVTGVMLHFERVGREWLPFLAAGIVGAAFTMAVTALTLRWMIRITGKDAE
;
A
#
# COMPACT_ATOMS: atom_id res chain seq x y z
N MET A 1 -8.05 -7.38 -18.70
CA MET A 1 -6.66 -7.30 -18.18
C MET A 1 -5.94 -6.00 -18.56
N LEU A 2 -5.72 -5.70 -19.84
CA LEU A 2 -4.93 -4.51 -20.24
C LEU A 2 -5.50 -3.20 -19.68
N TYR A 3 -6.81 -2.98 -19.84
CA TYR A 3 -7.52 -1.83 -19.26
C TYR A 3 -7.29 -1.68 -17.74
N ALA A 4 -7.36 -2.79 -17.00
CA ALA A 4 -7.20 -2.78 -15.56
C ALA A 4 -5.75 -2.46 -15.15
N ILE A 5 -4.76 -3.10 -15.78
CA ILE A 5 -3.34 -2.80 -15.55
C ILE A 5 -3.06 -1.34 -15.88
N THR A 6 -3.49 -0.84 -17.04
CA THR A 6 -3.29 0.56 -17.43
C THR A 6 -3.92 1.51 -16.43
N THR A 7 -5.12 1.21 -15.93
CA THR A 7 -5.77 2.04 -14.89
C THR A 7 -4.94 2.05 -13.60
N LEU A 8 -4.50 0.89 -13.11
CA LEU A 8 -3.66 0.77 -11.92
C LEU A 8 -2.36 1.57 -12.07
N PHE A 9 -1.67 1.42 -13.20
CA PHE A 9 -0.41 2.11 -13.47
C PHE A 9 -0.60 3.62 -13.69
N LEU A 10 -1.71 4.05 -14.30
CA LEU A 10 -2.01 5.48 -14.46
C LEU A 10 -2.28 6.15 -13.11
N CYS A 11 -3.06 5.51 -12.24
CA CYS A 11 -3.30 6.03 -10.89
C CYS A 11 -2.00 6.05 -10.08
N GLN A 12 -1.18 5.00 -10.17
CA GLN A 12 0.15 4.93 -9.55
C GLN A 12 1.06 6.08 -10.03
N LEU A 13 1.14 6.30 -11.35
CA LEU A 13 1.97 7.34 -11.94
C LEU A 13 1.47 8.74 -11.55
N ALA A 14 0.15 8.96 -11.57
CA ALA A 14 -0.44 10.23 -11.13
C ALA A 14 -0.14 10.51 -9.65
N GLY A 15 -0.21 9.48 -8.80
CA GLY A 15 0.15 9.60 -7.39
C GLY A 15 1.62 9.93 -7.17
N GLU A 16 2.52 9.29 -7.93
CA GLU A 16 3.96 9.60 -7.90
C GLU A 16 4.26 11.04 -8.34
N LEU A 17 3.64 11.48 -9.46
CA LEU A 17 3.79 12.85 -9.95
C LEU A 17 3.29 13.87 -8.92
N LEU A 18 2.15 13.61 -8.28
CA LEU A 18 1.62 14.47 -7.22
C LEU A 18 2.54 14.53 -6.00
N VAL A 19 3.06 13.39 -5.55
CA VAL A 19 4.01 13.34 -4.43
C VAL A 19 5.27 14.14 -4.75
N GLN A 20 5.82 13.98 -5.96
CA GLN A 20 7.01 14.74 -6.38
C GLN A 20 6.72 16.24 -6.48
N TRP A 21 5.58 16.63 -7.05
CA TRP A 21 5.19 18.04 -7.21
C TRP A 21 4.91 18.73 -5.87
N LEU A 22 4.29 18.02 -4.93
CA LEU A 22 3.91 18.54 -3.62
C LEU A 22 5.03 18.37 -2.58
N GLY A 23 6.11 17.64 -2.90
CA GLY A 23 7.22 17.36 -1.99
C GLY A 23 6.81 16.55 -0.76
N LEU A 24 5.82 15.67 -0.89
CA LEU A 24 5.26 14.94 0.26
C LEU A 24 6.20 13.80 0.68
N PRO A 25 6.45 13.60 2.00
CA PRO A 25 7.32 12.52 2.50
C PRO A 25 6.57 11.18 2.60
N ILE A 26 5.83 10.82 1.56
CA ILE A 26 5.06 9.58 1.47
C ILE A 26 5.30 8.90 0.12
N PRO A 27 5.28 7.56 0.05
CA PRO A 27 5.36 6.85 -1.22
C PRO A 27 4.22 7.23 -2.19
N GLY A 28 4.54 7.53 -3.45
CA GLY A 28 3.56 7.73 -4.52
C GLY A 28 2.47 6.66 -4.64
N PRO A 29 2.75 5.36 -4.43
CA PRO A 29 1.71 4.33 -4.45
C PRO A 29 0.53 4.55 -3.50
N LEU A 30 0.76 5.14 -2.32
CA LEU A 30 -0.32 5.41 -1.36
C LEU A 30 -1.29 6.45 -1.92
N ILE A 31 -0.77 7.50 -2.54
CA ILE A 31 -1.59 8.51 -3.22
C ILE A 31 -2.30 7.90 -4.44
N GLY A 32 -1.62 7.05 -5.21
CA GLY A 32 -2.23 6.33 -6.32
C GLY A 32 -3.43 5.48 -5.90
N MET A 33 -3.34 4.80 -4.74
CA MET A 33 -4.47 4.06 -4.16
C MET A 33 -5.62 4.98 -3.75
N LEU A 34 -5.35 6.13 -3.14
CA LEU A 34 -6.39 7.11 -2.78
C LEU A 34 -7.08 7.69 -4.02
N LEU A 35 -6.32 8.00 -5.08
CA LEU A 35 -6.88 8.45 -6.35
C LEU A 35 -7.77 7.39 -6.96
N LEU A 36 -7.31 6.13 -7.02
CA LEU A 36 -8.11 5.02 -7.51
C LEU A 36 -9.40 4.88 -6.70
N PHE A 37 -9.32 4.97 -5.37
CA PHE A 37 -10.47 4.91 -4.49
C PHE A 37 -11.49 6.02 -4.77
N ILE A 38 -11.03 7.27 -4.96
CA ILE A 38 -11.90 8.40 -5.34
C ILE A 38 -12.57 8.15 -6.70
N VAL A 39 -11.82 7.66 -7.69
CA VAL A 39 -12.35 7.32 -9.01
C VAL A 39 -13.44 6.24 -8.91
N LEU A 40 -13.21 5.21 -8.09
CA LEU A 40 -14.18 4.13 -7.87
C LEU A 40 -15.41 4.59 -7.10
N LEU A 41 -15.26 5.52 -6.15
CA LEU A 41 -16.37 6.17 -5.44
C LEU A 41 -17.26 6.95 -6.41
N VAL A 42 -16.67 7.82 -7.24
CA VAL A 42 -17.41 8.62 -8.24
C VAL A 42 -18.09 7.71 -9.27
N ARG A 43 -17.44 6.61 -9.64
CA ARG A 43 -18.00 5.61 -10.56
C ARG A 43 -19.12 4.78 -9.94
N GLY A 44 -19.19 4.69 -8.61
CA GLY A 44 -20.20 3.90 -7.88
C GLY A 44 -19.98 2.38 -7.90
N GLY A 45 -18.76 1.91 -8.21
CA GLY A 45 -18.46 0.48 -8.21
C GLY A 45 -17.14 0.09 -8.86
N VAL A 46 -16.68 -1.13 -8.54
CA VAL A 46 -15.45 -1.71 -9.07
C VAL A 46 -15.77 -2.47 -10.37
N PRO A 47 -15.12 -2.14 -11.51
CA PRO A 47 -15.27 -2.94 -12.73
C PRO A 47 -14.79 -4.38 -12.52
N ASP A 48 -15.51 -5.37 -13.06
CA ASP A 48 -15.14 -6.80 -12.93
C ASP A 48 -13.71 -7.06 -13.41
N ALA A 49 -13.33 -6.47 -14.54
CA ALA A 49 -11.99 -6.59 -15.08
C ALA A 49 -10.90 -6.06 -14.14
N LEU A 50 -11.19 -5.02 -13.35
CA LEU A 50 -10.26 -4.48 -12.36
C LEU A 50 -10.17 -5.39 -11.14
N SER A 51 -11.31 -5.89 -10.67
CA SER A 51 -11.38 -6.86 -9.57
C SER A 51 -10.60 -8.15 -9.90
N GLU A 52 -10.89 -8.77 -11.04
CA GLU A 52 -10.23 -9.99 -11.49
C GLU A 52 -8.72 -9.79 -11.66
N THR A 53 -8.31 -8.73 -12.35
CA THR A 53 -6.89 -8.44 -12.60
C THR A 53 -6.15 -8.15 -11.30
N SER A 54 -6.72 -7.33 -10.40
CA SER A 54 -6.12 -7.06 -9.10
C SER A 54 -6.01 -8.33 -8.24
N GLY A 55 -7.02 -9.20 -8.26
CA GLY A 55 -6.98 -10.51 -7.61
C GLY A 55 -5.86 -11.41 -8.13
N HIS A 56 -5.65 -11.45 -9.45
CA HIS A 56 -4.52 -12.18 -10.04
C HIS A 56 -3.16 -11.62 -9.61
N LEU A 57 -3.00 -10.29 -9.57
CA LEU A 57 -1.78 -9.65 -9.10
C LEU A 57 -1.53 -9.94 -7.62
N LEU A 58 -2.56 -9.85 -6.77
CA LEU A 58 -2.47 -10.15 -5.34
C LEU A 58 -2.11 -11.62 -5.08
N ARG A 59 -2.68 -12.55 -5.86
CA ARG A 59 -2.33 -13.98 -5.75
C ARG A 59 -0.86 -14.26 -6.11
N ASN A 60 -0.29 -13.44 -7.00
CA ASN A 60 1.10 -13.53 -7.43
C ASN A 60 1.99 -12.41 -6.85
N LEU A 61 1.57 -11.78 -5.75
CA LEU A 61 2.24 -10.60 -5.16
C LEU A 61 3.72 -10.87 -4.84
N MET A 62 4.05 -12.12 -4.47
CA MET A 62 5.45 -12.53 -4.25
C MET A 62 6.34 -12.26 -5.47
N LEU A 63 5.83 -12.43 -6.70
CA LEU A 63 6.59 -12.10 -7.91
C LEU A 63 6.88 -10.60 -8.02
N LEU A 64 5.94 -9.76 -7.59
CA LEU A 64 6.08 -8.30 -7.59
C LEU A 64 7.08 -7.80 -6.53
N PHE A 65 7.35 -8.60 -5.49
CA PHE A 65 8.37 -8.29 -4.49
C PHE A 65 9.78 -8.72 -4.89
N VAL A 66 9.94 -9.61 -5.89
CA VAL A 66 11.26 -10.08 -6.34
C VAL A 66 12.21 -8.91 -6.66
N PRO A 67 11.82 -7.88 -7.45
CA PRO A 67 12.70 -6.75 -7.75
C PRO A 67 13.12 -5.95 -6.51
N ALA A 68 12.20 -5.80 -5.54
CA ALA A 68 12.50 -5.10 -4.30
C ALA A 68 13.51 -5.90 -3.44
N VAL A 69 13.32 -7.21 -3.33
CA VAL A 69 14.21 -8.10 -2.57
C VAL A 69 15.60 -8.19 -3.21
N THR A 70 15.69 -8.32 -4.54
CA THR A 70 16.99 -8.34 -5.23
C THR A 70 17.72 -7.00 -5.13
N GLY A 71 16.99 -5.88 -5.09
CA GLY A 71 17.57 -4.57 -4.80
C GLY A 71 18.25 -4.50 -3.43
N VAL A 72 17.65 -5.10 -2.39
CA VAL A 72 18.25 -5.17 -1.05
C VAL A 72 19.52 -6.04 -1.04
N MET A 73 19.56 -7.10 -1.84
CA MET A 73 20.75 -7.97 -1.96
C MET A 73 21.98 -7.24 -2.49
N LEU A 74 21.83 -6.11 -3.21
CA LEU A 74 22.96 -5.27 -3.61
C LEU A 74 23.70 -4.64 -2.41
N HIS A 75 23.05 -4.57 -1.24
CA HIS A 75 23.61 -4.07 0.00
C HIS A 75 23.72 -5.18 1.07
N PHE A 76 23.88 -6.43 0.63
CA PHE A 76 23.87 -7.61 1.51
C PHE A 76 24.88 -7.53 2.66
N GLU A 77 26.09 -7.00 2.43
CA GLU A 77 27.08 -6.86 3.51
C GLU A 77 26.63 -5.93 4.64
N ARG A 78 25.94 -4.83 4.30
CA ARG A 78 25.40 -3.89 5.29
C ARG A 78 24.26 -4.53 6.07
N VAL A 79 23.35 -5.22 5.36
CA VAL A 79 22.26 -5.99 5.97
C VAL A 79 22.81 -7.08 6.88
N GLY A 80 23.88 -7.78 6.48
CA GLY A 80 24.53 -8.80 7.29
C GLY A 80 25.18 -8.25 8.56
N ARG A 81 25.72 -7.02 8.52
CA ARG A 81 26.30 -6.36 9.70
C ARG A 81 25.22 -5.86 10.67
N GLU A 82 24.09 -5.38 10.14
CA GLU A 82 23.00 -4.77 10.90
C GLU A 82 21.72 -5.63 10.91
N TRP A 83 21.88 -6.94 10.76
CA TRP A 83 20.76 -7.89 10.60
C TRP A 83 19.80 -7.88 11.80
N LEU A 84 20.35 -7.70 13.00
CA LEU A 84 19.58 -7.69 14.24
C LEU A 84 18.74 -6.40 14.37
N PRO A 85 19.30 -5.18 14.23
CA PRO A 85 18.49 -3.97 14.10
C PRO A 85 17.45 -4.03 12.97
N PHE A 86 17.81 -4.59 11.81
CA PHE A 86 16.91 -4.69 10.66
C PHE A 86 15.70 -5.58 10.96
N LEU A 87 15.91 -6.79 11.50
CA LEU A 87 14.83 -7.69 11.90
C LEU A 87 13.99 -7.11 13.03
N ALA A 88 14.63 -6.52 14.05
CA ALA A 88 13.92 -5.89 15.16
C ALA A 88 13.02 -4.75 14.66
N ALA A 89 13.54 -3.85 13.81
CA ALA A 89 12.77 -2.76 13.23
C ALA A 89 11.61 -3.28 12.37
N GLY A 90 11.82 -4.33 11.57
CA GLY A 90 10.77 -4.94 10.76
C GLY A 90 9.65 -5.57 11.60
N ILE A 91 10.00 -6.45 12.55
CA ILE A 91 9.03 -7.19 13.37
C ILE A 91 8.31 -6.26 14.35
N VAL A 92 9.07 -5.49 15.13
CA VAL A 92 8.49 -4.58 16.13
C VAL A 92 7.74 -3.45 15.44
N GLY A 93 8.28 -2.89 14.36
CA GLY A 93 7.61 -1.85 13.57
C GLY A 93 6.31 -2.34 12.94
N ALA A 94 6.28 -3.54 12.37
CA ALA A 94 5.04 -4.13 11.83
C ALA A 94 4.00 -4.37 12.93
N ALA A 95 4.41 -5.00 14.04
CA ALA A 95 3.52 -5.25 15.18
C ALA A 95 2.97 -3.95 15.76
N PHE A 96 3.82 -2.94 15.92
CA PHE A 96 3.44 -1.62 16.40
C PHE A 96 2.44 -0.94 15.45
N THR A 97 2.73 -0.93 14.14
CA THR A 97 1.84 -0.36 13.12
C THR A 97 0.47 -1.05 13.12
N MET A 98 0.44 -2.38 13.20
CA MET A 98 -0.80 -3.15 13.30
C MET A 98 -1.58 -2.81 14.57
N ALA A 99 -0.91 -2.72 15.72
CA ALA A 99 -1.54 -2.39 16.99
C ALA A 99 -2.16 -0.98 16.97
N VAL A 100 -1.41 0.02 16.50
CA VAL A 100 -1.90 1.41 16.36
C VAL A 100 -3.08 1.47 15.39
N THR A 101 -2.99 0.80 14.24
CA THR A 101 -4.09 0.74 13.26
C THR A 101 -5.34 0.12 13.88
N ALA A 102 -5.21 -1.01 14.59
CA ALA A 102 -6.33 -1.68 15.25
C ALA A 102 -6.95 -0.83 16.36
N LEU A 103 -6.14 -0.16 17.18
CA LEU A 103 -6.62 0.75 18.23
C LEU A 103 -7.35 1.96 17.65
N THR A 104 -6.81 2.55 16.58
CA THR A 104 -7.43 3.69 15.87
C THR A 104 -8.78 3.29 15.31
N LEU A 105 -8.87 2.14 14.64
CA LEU A 105 -10.14 1.61 14.12
C LEU A 105 -11.14 1.33 15.24
N ARG A 106 -10.69 0.71 16.34
CA ARG A 106 -11.53 0.45 17.52
C ARG A 106 -12.04 1.75 18.15
N TRP A 107 -11.23 2.80 18.17
CA TRP A 107 -11.63 4.11 18.68
C TRP A 107 -12.65 4.78 17.76
N MET A 108 -12.43 4.78 16.45
CA MET A 108 -13.40 5.30 15.47
C MET A 108 -14.75 4.60 15.58
N ILE A 109 -14.77 3.26 15.64
CA ILE A 109 -16.01 2.48 15.79
C ILE A 109 -16.73 2.83 17.11
N ARG A 110 -16.02 3.04 18.21
CA ARG A 110 -16.65 3.46 19.48
C ARG A 110 -17.25 4.86 19.43
N ILE A 111 -16.65 5.78 18.67
CA ILE A 111 -17.18 7.14 18.52
C ILE A 111 -18.44 7.10 17.65
N THR A 112 -18.37 6.48 16.47
CA THR A 112 -19.51 6.40 15.54
C THR A 112 -20.64 5.51 16.06
N GLY A 113 -20.32 4.46 16.84
CA GLY A 113 -21.32 3.59 17.46
C GLY A 113 -22.06 4.20 18.65
N LYS A 114 -21.65 5.39 19.12
CA LYS A 114 -22.32 6.10 20.22
C LYS A 114 -23.48 6.99 19.76
N ASP A 115 -23.62 7.20 18.45
CA ASP A 115 -24.67 8.02 17.84
C ASP A 115 -25.90 7.21 17.40
N ALA A 116 -25.95 5.90 17.72
CA ALA A 116 -27.00 4.96 17.32
C ALA A 116 -27.83 4.40 18.48
N GLU A 117 -27.70 4.96 19.70
CA GLU A 117 -28.60 4.70 20.85
C GLU A 117 -29.45 5.92 21.18
#